data_AF-A0A7S1G7T0-F1
#
_entry.id   AF-A0A7S1G7T0-F1
#
_cell.length_a   1.000
_cell.length_b   1.000
_cell.length_c   1.000
_cell.angle_alpha   90.00
_cell.angle_beta   90.00
_cell.angle_gamma   90.00
#
_symmetry.space_group_name_H-M   'P 1'
#
loop_
_entity.id
_entity.type
_entity.pdbx_description
1 polymer ?
#
loop_
_entity_poly.entity_id
_entity_poly.type
_entity_poly.pdbx_seq_one_letter_code
_entity_poly.pdbx_strand_id
1 'polypeptide(L)'
;TDVDCGGGGADPCLRCANGDSCLANSDCTSKSCDTGGSDTCVAATCSDGSKNGDETDVDCGGGGADPCLRCANGDSCLANSDCTSKSCDTGGSDTCVAATCSDGSKNGDETDVDCGG
;
A
#
# COMPACT_ATOMS: atom_id res chain seq x y z
N THR A 1 -23.06 0.64 5.25
CA THR A 1 -23.30 2.00 5.76
C THR A 1 -24.09 1.89 7.03
N ASP A 2 -23.54 2.34 8.15
CA ASP A 2 -24.17 2.33 9.47
C ASP A 2 -24.84 3.68 9.78
N VAL A 3 -25.60 3.76 10.87
CA VAL A 3 -26.28 4.98 11.32
C VAL A 3 -25.28 6.09 11.68
N ASP A 4 -24.06 5.71 12.06
CA ASP A 4 -22.99 6.61 12.50
C ASP A 4 -21.81 6.73 11.50
N CYS A 5 -21.77 5.94 10.42
CA CYS A 5 -20.67 5.94 9.44
C CYS A 5 -21.03 5.32 8.07
N GLY A 6 -20.23 5.57 7.03
CA GLY A 6 -20.34 4.98 5.69
C GLY A 6 -21.16 5.79 4.68
N GLY A 7 -21.50 7.04 5.00
CA GLY A 7 -22.32 7.89 4.13
C GLY A 7 -21.57 8.46 2.91
N GLY A 8 -20.94 7.65 2.06
CA GLY A 8 -20.53 7.96 0.68
C GLY A 8 -19.79 9.29 0.42
N GLY A 9 -19.23 9.92 1.44
CA GLY A 9 -18.63 11.25 1.39
C GLY A 9 -17.12 11.18 1.58
N ALA A 10 -16.40 12.15 1.01
CA ALA A 10 -14.95 12.28 1.16
C ALA A 10 -14.51 12.68 2.60
N ASP A 11 -15.44 12.70 3.56
CA ASP A 11 -15.16 13.09 4.93
C ASP A 11 -14.57 11.89 5.71
N PRO A 12 -13.30 11.98 6.16
CA PRO A 12 -12.64 10.90 6.88
C PRO A 12 -13.28 10.59 8.25
N CYS A 13 -14.05 11.52 8.84
CA CYS A 13 -14.80 11.29 10.09
C CYS A 13 -16.05 10.44 9.90
N LEU A 14 -16.51 10.27 8.65
CA LEU A 14 -17.67 9.46 8.29
C LEU A 14 -17.28 8.05 7.85
N ARG A 15 -16.00 7.68 7.87
CA ARG A 15 -15.58 6.31 7.54
C ARG A 15 -15.71 5.39 8.76
N CYS A 16 -16.25 4.22 8.51
CA CYS A 16 -16.47 3.15 9.45
C CYS A 16 -15.14 2.51 9.91
N ALA A 17 -15.06 2.14 11.19
CA ALA A 17 -13.91 1.40 11.73
C ALA A 17 -14.03 -0.09 11.39
N ASN A 18 -12.95 -0.85 11.56
CA ASN A 18 -12.99 -2.30 11.36
C ASN A 18 -14.07 -2.95 12.26
N GLY A 19 -14.97 -3.73 11.67
CA GLY A 19 -16.11 -4.37 12.31
C GLY A 19 -17.45 -3.66 12.08
N ASP A 20 -17.45 -2.41 11.62
CA ASP A 20 -18.67 -1.64 11.35
C ASP A 20 -19.25 -1.94 9.96
N SER A 21 -20.55 -1.70 9.78
CA SER A 21 -21.25 -2.06 8.54
C SER A 21 -20.88 -1.17 7.35
N CYS A 22 -20.48 -1.78 6.24
CA CYS A 22 -20.09 -1.09 5.01
C CYS A 22 -20.84 -1.65 3.79
N LEU A 23 -20.95 -0.87 2.72
CA LEU A 23 -21.48 -1.32 1.42
C LEU A 23 -20.46 -1.15 0.30
N ALA A 24 -19.45 -0.32 0.51
CA ALA A 24 -18.33 -0.12 -0.38
C ALA A 24 -17.03 -0.02 0.40
N ASN A 25 -15.93 -0.38 -0.24
CA ASN A 25 -14.57 -0.20 0.29
C ASN A 25 -14.33 1.23 0.80
N SER A 26 -14.84 2.24 0.09
CA SER A 26 -14.72 3.65 0.49
C SER A 26 -15.40 4.01 1.82
N ASP A 27 -16.33 3.19 2.29
CA ASP A 27 -17.04 3.41 3.54
C ASP A 27 -16.14 3.14 4.75
N CYS A 28 -15.06 2.38 4.57
CA CYS A 28 -14.17 1.93 5.63
C CYS A 28 -12.93 2.81 5.74
N THR A 29 -12.48 3.03 6.97
CA THR A 29 -11.18 3.69 7.24
C THR A 29 -10.03 2.91 6.62
N SER A 30 -10.10 1.58 6.68
CA SER A 30 -9.19 0.63 6.02
C SER A 30 -9.28 0.61 4.49
N LYS A 31 -10.32 1.23 3.92
CA LYS A 31 -10.72 1.08 2.52
C LYS A 31 -11.01 -0.38 2.09
N SER A 32 -11.30 -1.28 3.03
CA SER A 32 -11.64 -2.67 2.73
C SER A 32 -12.97 -3.05 3.39
N CYS A 33 -13.94 -3.42 2.57
CA CYS A 33 -15.28 -3.80 2.98
C CYS A 33 -15.56 -5.24 2.52
N ASP A 34 -15.88 -6.13 3.46
CA ASP A 34 -16.22 -7.52 3.18
C ASP A 34 -17.66 -7.65 2.64
N THR A 35 -17.90 -7.11 1.46
CA THR A 35 -19.18 -7.20 0.73
C THR A 35 -19.50 -8.63 0.25
N GLY A 36 -18.58 -9.58 0.43
CA GLY A 36 -18.74 -11.00 0.06
C GLY A 36 -19.08 -11.92 1.24
N GLY A 37 -18.97 -11.42 2.47
CA GLY A 37 -19.19 -12.20 3.69
C GLY A 37 -20.08 -11.46 4.68
N SER A 38 -19.48 -10.53 5.41
CA SER A 38 -20.04 -9.94 6.62
C SER A 38 -20.70 -8.57 6.41
N ASP A 39 -20.52 -7.96 5.24
CA ASP A 39 -20.84 -6.55 4.94
C ASP A 39 -20.25 -5.58 5.98
N THR A 40 -19.06 -5.91 6.50
CA THR A 40 -18.36 -5.09 7.50
C THR A 40 -16.97 -4.70 7.05
N CYS A 41 -16.50 -3.57 7.58
CA CYS A 41 -15.16 -3.10 7.35
C CYS A 41 -14.17 -4.09 7.94
N VAL A 42 -13.24 -4.53 7.12
CA VAL A 42 -12.17 -5.43 7.56
C VAL A 42 -10.86 -4.67 7.55
N ALA A 43 -9.89 -5.15 8.32
CA ALA A 43 -8.54 -4.64 8.20
C ALA A 43 -8.08 -4.83 6.74
N ALA A 44 -7.40 -3.83 6.20
CA ALA A 44 -6.66 -3.96 4.96
C ALA A 44 -5.75 -5.18 5.07
N THR A 45 -5.80 -6.07 4.09
CA THR A 45 -4.90 -7.24 4.05
C THR A 45 -4.15 -7.27 2.75
N CYS A 46 -2.87 -7.57 2.86
CA CYS A 46 -1.87 -7.59 1.79
C CYS A 46 -2.03 -8.70 0.74
N SER A 47 -3.24 -9.22 0.58
CA SER A 47 -3.56 -10.40 -0.24
C SER A 47 -5.04 -10.44 -0.63
N ASP A 48 -5.78 -9.33 -0.47
CA ASP A 48 -7.22 -9.26 -0.77
C ASP A 48 -7.53 -8.85 -2.22
N GLY A 49 -6.51 -8.71 -3.06
CA GLY A 49 -6.66 -8.33 -4.47
C GLY A 49 -6.89 -6.85 -4.66
N SER A 50 -6.80 -6.01 -3.62
CA SER A 50 -7.25 -4.62 -3.65
C SER A 50 -6.28 -3.67 -2.98
N LYS A 51 -5.74 -2.69 -3.73
CA LYS A 51 -4.89 -1.61 -3.20
C LYS A 51 -5.59 -0.80 -2.08
N ASN A 52 -5.37 -1.15 -0.82
CA ASN A 52 -5.98 -0.56 0.36
C ASN A 52 -4.99 -0.49 1.55
N GLY A 53 -5.39 0.17 2.64
CA GLY A 53 -4.46 0.40 3.77
C GLY A 53 -3.17 1.14 3.41
N ASP A 54 -2.03 0.56 3.82
CA ASP A 54 -0.66 1.07 3.61
C ASP A 54 0.00 0.53 2.32
N GLU A 55 -0.75 -0.19 1.47
CA GLU A 55 -0.24 -0.76 0.23
C GLU A 55 0.17 0.29 -0.81
N THR A 56 1.32 0.07 -1.44
CA THR A 56 1.84 0.93 -2.51
C THR A 56 1.51 0.39 -3.91
N ASP A 57 1.27 -0.91 -4.02
CA ASP A 57 0.62 -1.54 -5.18
C ASP A 57 -0.42 -2.59 -4.72
N VAL A 58 -1.17 -3.18 -5.65
CA VAL A 58 -2.18 -4.20 -5.35
C VAL A 58 -1.52 -5.39 -4.62
N ASP A 59 -1.89 -5.62 -3.36
CA ASP A 59 -1.37 -6.69 -2.49
C ASP A 59 0.11 -6.58 -2.09
N CYS A 60 0.73 -5.40 -2.22
CA CYS A 60 2.13 -5.20 -1.79
C CYS A 60 2.45 -3.74 -1.41
N GLY A 61 3.51 -3.56 -0.63
CA GLY A 61 3.99 -2.25 -0.19
C GLY A 61 3.95 -2.07 1.33
N GLY A 62 3.75 -0.85 1.82
CA GLY A 62 3.62 -0.57 3.26
C GLY A 62 4.92 -0.63 4.05
N GLY A 63 6.05 -0.33 3.40
CA GLY A 63 7.41 -0.59 3.89
C GLY A 63 7.63 -0.42 5.39
N GLY A 64 8.18 -1.46 6.02
CA GLY A 64 8.80 -1.43 7.35
C GLY A 64 7.85 -1.59 8.56
N ALA A 65 6.59 -1.18 8.46
CA ALA A 65 5.62 -1.26 9.55
C ALA A 65 4.44 -2.20 9.26
N ASP A 66 4.15 -2.49 7.99
CA ASP A 66 3.04 -3.33 7.58
C ASP A 66 3.50 -4.78 7.29
N PRO A 67 2.70 -5.82 7.63
CA PRO A 67 2.98 -7.22 7.26
C PRO A 67 2.97 -7.49 5.74
N CYS A 68 2.64 -6.50 4.90
CA CYS A 68 2.66 -6.62 3.44
C CYS A 68 4.01 -7.06 2.89
N LEU A 69 3.94 -7.95 1.90
CA LEU A 69 5.10 -8.30 1.11
C LEU A 69 5.57 -7.05 0.36
N ARG A 70 6.90 -6.96 0.22
CA ARG A 70 7.49 -5.93 -0.63
C ARG A 70 7.13 -6.21 -2.08
N CYS A 71 6.89 -5.14 -2.83
CA CYS A 71 6.56 -5.15 -4.25
C CYS A 71 7.75 -5.63 -5.11
N ALA A 72 7.45 -6.31 -6.21
CA ALA A 72 8.44 -6.77 -7.17
C ALA A 72 8.86 -5.63 -8.10
N ASN A 73 9.94 -5.82 -8.87
CA ASN A 73 10.34 -4.81 -9.86
C ASN A 73 9.24 -4.63 -10.92
N GLY A 74 8.87 -3.38 -11.20
CA GLY A 74 7.79 -2.98 -12.11
C GLY A 74 6.49 -2.62 -11.38
N ASP A 75 6.33 -3.01 -10.12
CA ASP A 75 5.16 -2.69 -9.30
C ASP A 75 5.28 -1.28 -8.72
N SER A 76 4.15 -0.66 -8.39
CA SER A 76 4.08 0.69 -7.85
C SER A 76 4.68 0.79 -6.45
N CYS A 77 5.40 1.87 -6.19
CA CYS A 77 6.03 2.12 -4.90
C CYS A 77 6.03 3.61 -4.56
N LEU A 78 6.14 3.93 -3.28
CA LEU A 78 6.27 5.32 -2.80
C LEU A 78 7.59 5.55 -2.05
N ALA A 79 8.20 4.47 -1.58
CA ALA A 79 9.47 4.47 -0.90
C ALA A 79 10.29 3.24 -1.28
N ASN A 80 11.61 3.39 -1.21
CA ASN A 80 12.57 2.31 -1.39
C ASN A 80 12.24 1.09 -0.52
N SER A 81 11.72 1.28 0.71
CA SER A 81 11.33 0.19 1.60
C SER A 81 10.20 -0.70 1.06
N ASP A 82 9.41 -0.20 0.13
CA ASP A 82 8.26 -0.90 -0.44
C ASP A 82 8.71 -1.96 -1.44
N CYS A 83 9.89 -1.82 -2.01
CA CYS A 83 10.40 -2.70 -3.06
C CYS A 83 11.27 -3.83 -2.49
N THR A 84 11.15 -5.01 -3.09
CA THR A 84 12.03 -6.15 -2.81
C THR A 84 13.49 -5.80 -3.09
N SER A 85 13.73 -5.05 -4.16
CA SER A 85 15.03 -4.47 -4.55
C SER A 85 15.56 -3.39 -3.61
N LYS A 86 14.69 -2.85 -2.73
CA LYS A 86 14.94 -1.61 -1.98
C LYS A 86 15.14 -0.37 -2.85
N SER A 87 14.70 -0.39 -4.11
CA SER A 87 14.81 0.73 -5.04
C SER A 87 13.44 1.07 -5.63
N CYS A 88 12.97 2.28 -5.36
CA CYS A 88 11.74 2.84 -5.89
C CYS A 88 12.08 4.07 -6.71
N ASP A 89 11.71 4.08 -7.99
CA ASP A 89 11.89 5.23 -8.88
C ASP A 89 10.83 6.31 -8.63
N THR A 90 10.91 6.97 -7.47
CA THR A 90 10.00 8.08 -7.11
C THR A 90 10.25 9.36 -7.93
N GLY A 91 11.25 9.35 -8.83
CA GLY A 91 11.64 10.50 -9.66
C GLY A 91 11.17 10.41 -11.10
N GLY A 92 10.77 9.21 -11.55
CA GLY A 92 10.32 8.94 -12.91
C GLY A 92 8.96 8.25 -12.95
N SER A 93 8.95 6.97 -12.62
CA SER A 93 7.83 6.06 -12.89
C SER A 93 7.01 5.67 -11.66
N ASP A 94 7.44 6.03 -10.45
CA ASP A 94 6.87 5.59 -9.17
C ASP A 94 6.75 4.06 -9.09
N THR A 95 7.72 3.35 -9.67
CA THR A 95 7.78 1.88 -9.70
C THR A 95 9.07 1.33 -9.12
N CYS A 96 8.98 0.12 -8.58
CA CYS A 96 10.10 -0.62 -8.07
C CYS A 96 11.03 -0.94 -9.23
N VAL A 97 12.28 -0.52 -9.13
CA VAL A 97 13.28 -0.82 -10.15
C VAL A 97 14.30 -1.79 -9.58
N ALA A 98 15.01 -2.49 -10.46
CA ALA A 98 16.15 -3.26 -10.02
C ALA A 98 17.17 -2.30 -9.39
N ALA A 99 17.71 -2.66 -8.23
CA ALA A 99 18.84 -1.97 -7.63
C ALA A 99 19.98 -1.91 -8.65
N THR A 100 20.32 -0.72 -9.15
CA THR A 100 21.44 -0.54 -10.07
C THR A 100 22.38 0.53 -9.56
N CYS A 101 23.68 0.36 -9.82
CA CYS A 101 24.77 1.21 -9.33
C CYS A 101 24.76 2.68 -9.81
N SER A 102 23.69 3.13 -10.44
CA SER A 102 23.57 4.44 -11.09
C SER A 102 22.12 4.94 -11.08
N ASP A 103 21.27 4.39 -10.22
CA ASP A 103 19.85 4.76 -10.13
C ASP A 103 19.59 5.97 -9.19
N GLY A 104 20.65 6.63 -8.71
CA GLY A 104 20.54 7.79 -7.84
C GLY A 104 20.02 7.48 -6.44
N SER A 105 19.99 6.21 -6.04
CA SER A 105 19.41 5.75 -4.78
C SER A 105 20.29 4.71 -4.10
N LYS A 106 20.77 4.96 -2.87
CA LYS A 106 21.57 3.98 -2.12
C LYS A 106 20.78 2.70 -1.76
N ASN A 107 20.90 1.65 -2.57
CA ASN A 107 20.19 0.37 -2.42
C ASN A 107 21.08 -0.83 -2.85
N GLY A 108 20.60 -2.07 -2.67
CA GLY A 108 21.41 -3.26 -2.99
C GLY A 108 22.74 -3.38 -2.22
N ASP A 109 23.83 -3.68 -2.93
CA ASP A 109 25.21 -3.76 -2.41
C ASP A 109 25.95 -2.41 -2.46
N GLU A 110 25.26 -1.30 -2.75
CA GLU A 110 25.90 0.00 -2.91
C GLU A 110 26.44 0.59 -1.61
N THR A 111 27.71 0.97 -1.62
CA THR A 111 28.35 1.64 -0.49
C THR A 111 27.97 3.12 -0.37
N ASP A 112 27.48 3.75 -1.45
CA ASP A 112 26.98 5.13 -1.53
C ASP A 112 25.92 5.29 -2.64
N VAL A 113 25.19 6.43 -2.65
CA VAL A 113 24.00 6.73 -3.50
C VAL A 113 24.17 6.43 -5.01
N ASP A 114 25.40 6.42 -5.52
CA ASP A 114 25.75 5.99 -6.89
C ASP A 114 27.18 5.42 -6.96
N CYS A 115 27.69 4.82 -5.87
CA CYS A 115 29.10 4.38 -5.85
C CYS A 115 29.39 3.15 -4.98
N GLY A 116 29.97 2.14 -5.64
CA GLY A 116 30.83 1.11 -5.06
C GLY A 116 30.10 -0.16 -4.64
N GLY A 117 30.43 -1.28 -5.30
CA GLY A 117 30.13 -2.63 -4.84
C GLY A 117 31.27 -3.26 -4.06
#